data_AF-A0A2W1EY98-F1
#
_entry.id   AF-A0A2W1EY98-F1
#
_cell.length_a   1.000
_cell.length_b   1.000
_cell.length_c   1.000
_cell.angle_alpha   90.00
_cell.angle_beta   90.00
_cell.angle_gamma   90.00
#
_symmetry.space_group_name_H-M   'P 1'
#
loop_
_entity.id
_entity.type
_entity.pdbx_description
1 polymer ?
#
loop_
_entity_poly.entity_id
_entity_poly.type
_entity_poly.pdbx_seq_one_letter_code
_entity_poly.pdbx_strand_id
1 'polypeptide(L)'
;MLQARQLGDELYVGVHSDESIMENKGPTVMRLDERVAAVEACRWATKAVPRAPYVTSLPWITHYGCQYVVHGDDITSDSDGKDCYRYVKAAGRFKVVKRTPGISTTDLVGRMLLCTKSHFIPSLEKRLSGDDGPGDEAERTKSGEEMLQRIKDYATDASGKAPGCHVWYWHASKPVKLRRTTTSNTVTSPTTPRPGTTRIDSTASQLGPVKEEKGKFHELVKGKGVKPGQRVAYVDGGWDLFSSGHIEFLRHVTQVEEENAKDNGWYTEEAQKERIEKAGEDYGPVFLIAGIHDDEVINHWKGINYPIMNIFERGLCVLQCKYVHAVIFGAPFSLSKAFLHTLPYSEPLTIYHGKTTFMPLAFDPYAVPKALNIYREIANHEFQNVNAAEIVARIMKGRALYEERQRKKGEKGMTEEVEKIRQEMEREQKRKEVESQFGL
;
A
#
# COMPACT_ATOMS: atom_id res chain seq x y z
N MET A 1 12.80 3.77 -3.28
CA MET A 1 13.24 3.05 -4.50
C MET A 1 13.34 3.99 -5.69
N LEU A 2 12.32 4.79 -6.00
CA LEU A 2 12.36 5.82 -7.06
C LEU A 2 13.67 6.64 -7.06
N GLN A 3 14.01 7.30 -5.95
CA GLN A 3 15.24 8.10 -5.86
C GLN A 3 16.50 7.28 -6.17
N ALA A 4 16.58 6.02 -5.71
CA ALA A 4 17.71 5.14 -6.00
C ALA A 4 17.76 4.74 -7.48
N ARG A 5 16.59 4.47 -8.08
CA ARG A 5 16.44 4.16 -9.50
C ARG A 5 16.87 5.33 -10.39
N GLN A 6 16.62 6.57 -9.99
CA GLN A 6 17.05 7.74 -10.76
C GLN A 6 18.58 7.90 -10.84
N LEU A 7 19.34 7.29 -9.93
CA LEU A 7 20.80 7.35 -9.86
C LEU A 7 21.52 6.34 -10.77
N GLY A 8 20.80 5.45 -11.46
CA GLY A 8 21.36 4.44 -12.35
C GLY A 8 20.34 3.80 -13.30
N ASP A 9 20.76 2.76 -14.02
CA ASP A 9 19.92 2.10 -15.05
C ASP A 9 19.40 0.72 -14.60
N GLU A 10 19.91 0.19 -13.49
CA GLU A 10 19.46 -1.03 -12.80
C GLU A 10 19.37 -0.80 -11.29
N LEU A 11 18.36 -1.37 -10.63
CA LEU A 11 18.17 -1.32 -9.17
C LEU A 11 17.92 -2.72 -8.62
N TYR A 12 18.96 -3.32 -8.05
CA TYR A 12 18.86 -4.56 -7.27
C TYR A 12 18.57 -4.22 -5.81
N VAL A 13 17.58 -4.87 -5.24
CA VAL A 13 17.14 -4.61 -3.87
C VAL A 13 17.37 -5.85 -3.01
N GLY A 14 18.36 -5.77 -2.13
CA GLY A 14 18.62 -6.81 -1.14
C GLY A 14 17.51 -6.87 -0.09
N VAL A 15 16.95 -8.05 0.15
CA VAL A 15 15.88 -8.29 1.13
C VAL A 15 16.40 -9.29 2.17
N HIS A 16 16.58 -8.85 3.41
CA HIS A 16 17.10 -9.70 4.49
C HIS A 16 16.14 -10.84 4.84
N SER A 17 16.66 -11.97 5.32
CA SER A 17 15.82 -13.06 5.80
C SER A 17 15.13 -12.73 7.13
N ASP A 18 14.09 -13.48 7.49
CA ASP A 18 13.37 -13.25 8.75
C ASP A 18 14.27 -13.51 9.97
N GLU A 19 15.17 -14.49 9.88
CA GLU A 19 16.15 -14.83 10.92
C GLU A 19 17.16 -13.69 11.12
N SER A 20 17.68 -13.14 10.02
CA SER A 20 18.64 -12.04 10.06
C SER A 20 18.04 -10.76 10.65
N ILE A 21 16.77 -10.46 10.35
CA ILE A 21 16.07 -9.33 10.95
C ILE A 21 15.78 -9.59 12.44
N MET A 22 15.41 -10.82 12.80
CA MET A 22 15.13 -11.21 14.18
C MET A 22 16.35 -11.01 15.10
N GLU A 23 17.54 -11.37 14.61
CA GLU A 23 18.79 -11.20 15.34
C GLU A 23 19.14 -9.72 15.58
N ASN A 24 18.93 -8.85 14.59
CA ASN A 24 19.42 -7.47 14.63
C ASN A 24 18.40 -6.43 15.13
N LYS A 25 17.10 -6.68 14.97
CA LYS A 25 16.03 -5.74 15.37
C LYS A 25 14.94 -6.42 16.19
N GLY A 26 14.36 -7.50 15.66
CA GLY A 26 13.19 -8.13 16.23
C GLY A 26 12.30 -8.80 15.17
N PRO A 27 11.15 -9.36 15.56
CA PRO A 27 10.33 -10.14 14.66
C PRO A 27 9.78 -9.31 13.49
N THR A 28 9.71 -9.92 12.31
CA THR A 28 9.06 -9.34 11.15
C THR A 28 7.54 -9.48 11.22
N VAL A 29 6.82 -8.50 10.68
CA VAL A 29 5.36 -8.56 10.50
C VAL A 29 5.01 -9.34 9.23
N MET A 30 5.79 -9.10 8.18
CA MET A 30 5.65 -9.71 6.86
C MET A 30 6.75 -10.74 6.67
N ARG A 31 6.39 -11.92 6.16
CA ARG A 31 7.35 -12.98 5.84
C ARG A 31 8.28 -12.57 4.69
N LEU A 32 9.40 -13.28 4.54
CA LEU A 32 10.35 -13.02 3.45
C LEU A 32 9.71 -13.05 2.05
N ASP A 33 8.87 -14.04 1.75
CA ASP A 33 8.15 -14.17 0.47
C ASP A 33 7.24 -12.95 0.20
N GLU A 34 6.46 -12.53 1.20
CA GLU A 34 5.60 -11.34 1.12
C GLU A 34 6.41 -10.06 0.87
N ARG A 35 7.58 -9.93 1.51
CA ARG A 35 8.49 -8.77 1.33
C ARG A 35 9.15 -8.79 -0.05
N VAL A 36 9.57 -9.95 -0.54
CA VAL A 36 10.15 -10.10 -1.88
C VAL A 36 9.10 -9.75 -2.94
N ALA A 37 7.86 -10.24 -2.82
CA ALA A 37 6.78 -9.90 -3.73
C ALA A 37 6.51 -8.39 -3.78
N ALA A 38 6.56 -7.70 -2.64
CA ALA A 38 6.42 -6.24 -2.57
C ALA A 38 7.52 -5.49 -3.35
N VAL A 39 8.77 -5.97 -3.25
CA VAL A 39 9.90 -5.40 -4.00
C VAL A 39 9.78 -5.68 -5.49
N GLU A 40 9.50 -6.92 -5.88
CA GLU A 40 9.37 -7.35 -7.28
C GLU A 40 8.22 -6.64 -8.01
N ALA A 41 7.19 -6.23 -7.29
CA ALA A 41 6.07 -5.48 -7.84
C ALA A 41 6.35 -3.97 -7.95
N CYS A 42 7.41 -3.45 -7.35
CA CYS A 42 7.77 -2.05 -7.46
C CYS A 42 8.37 -1.77 -8.86
N ARG A 43 7.76 -0.87 -9.62
CA ARG A 43 8.18 -0.56 -11.01
C ARG A 43 9.62 -0.11 -11.17
N TRP A 44 10.21 0.44 -10.10
CA TRP A 44 11.58 0.95 -10.11
C TRP A 44 12.61 -0.11 -9.72
N ALA A 45 12.18 -1.26 -9.20
CA ALA A 45 13.08 -2.37 -8.89
C ALA A 45 13.35 -3.16 -10.17
N THR A 46 14.63 -3.43 -10.45
CA THR A 46 15.02 -4.38 -11.50
C THR A 46 14.86 -5.80 -11.02
N LYS A 47 15.28 -6.08 -9.77
CA LYS A 47 15.21 -7.42 -9.17
C LYS A 47 15.29 -7.35 -7.65
N ALA A 48 14.49 -8.16 -6.97
CA ALA A 48 14.65 -8.45 -5.55
C ALA A 48 15.68 -9.57 -5.35
N VAL A 49 16.60 -9.36 -4.41
CA VAL A 49 17.62 -10.34 -4.04
C VAL A 49 17.34 -10.83 -2.62
N PRO A 50 16.69 -12.01 -2.45
CA PRO A 50 16.35 -12.52 -1.14
C PRO A 50 17.57 -12.95 -0.33
N ARG A 51 17.43 -12.95 0.99
CA ARG A 51 18.47 -13.35 1.97
C ARG A 51 19.76 -12.53 1.85
N ALA A 52 19.63 -11.25 1.52
CA ALA A 52 20.76 -10.34 1.52
C ALA A 52 21.34 -10.18 2.95
N PRO A 53 22.68 -10.10 3.12
CA PRO A 53 23.31 -9.94 4.42
C PRO A 53 22.88 -8.63 5.09
N TYR A 54 22.75 -8.63 6.42
CA TYR A 54 22.34 -7.44 7.18
C TYR A 54 23.35 -6.30 7.09
N VAL A 55 24.63 -6.64 7.26
CA VAL A 55 25.76 -5.72 7.03
C VAL A 55 26.16 -5.84 5.57
N THR A 56 26.14 -4.71 4.85
CA THR A 56 26.39 -4.73 3.41
C THR A 56 27.87 -5.00 3.13
N SER A 57 28.16 -6.05 2.37
CA SER A 57 29.53 -6.46 2.06
C SER A 57 29.92 -6.10 0.62
N LEU A 58 31.19 -5.71 0.43
CA LEU A 58 31.74 -5.38 -0.88
C LEU A 58 31.70 -6.56 -1.87
N PRO A 59 32.08 -7.80 -1.48
CA PRO A 59 31.97 -8.94 -2.38
C PRO A 59 30.52 -9.20 -2.83
N TRP A 60 29.55 -9.00 -1.92
CA TRP A 60 28.13 -9.20 -2.23
C TRP A 60 27.64 -8.21 -3.29
N ILE A 61 27.88 -6.91 -3.10
CA ILE A 61 27.43 -5.93 -4.09
C ILE A 61 28.18 -6.06 -5.42
N THR A 62 29.46 -6.44 -5.40
CA THR A 62 30.24 -6.70 -6.62
C THR A 62 29.75 -7.94 -7.37
N HIS A 63 29.32 -9.00 -6.67
CA HIS A 63 28.76 -10.20 -7.30
C HIS A 63 27.54 -9.90 -8.17
N TYR A 64 26.70 -8.95 -7.76
CA TYR A 64 25.53 -8.49 -8.54
C TYR A 64 25.84 -7.33 -9.50
N GLY A 65 27.11 -6.94 -9.67
CA GLY A 65 27.48 -5.82 -10.54
C GLY A 65 27.06 -4.43 -10.03
N CYS A 66 26.60 -4.33 -8.77
CA CYS A 66 26.10 -3.07 -8.21
C CYS A 66 27.24 -2.09 -7.93
N GLN A 67 27.33 -0.99 -8.67
CA GLN A 67 28.42 0.00 -8.52
C GLN A 67 28.38 0.74 -7.19
N TYR A 68 27.19 1.08 -6.69
CA TYR A 68 26.97 1.84 -5.46
C TYR A 68 25.83 1.23 -4.64
N VAL A 69 25.86 1.47 -3.34
CA VAL A 69 24.75 1.22 -2.42
C VAL A 69 24.05 2.54 -2.17
N VAL A 70 22.72 2.54 -2.22
CA VAL A 70 21.90 3.72 -1.96
C VAL A 70 21.10 3.49 -0.68
N HIS A 71 21.14 4.44 0.24
CA HIS A 71 20.35 4.38 1.47
C HIS A 71 19.82 5.76 1.86
N GLY A 72 18.82 5.78 2.75
CA GLY A 72 18.38 7.02 3.41
C GLY A 72 19.48 7.61 4.30
N ASP A 73 19.24 8.83 4.77
CA ASP A 73 20.07 9.58 5.72
C ASP A 73 19.95 9.11 7.18
N ASP A 74 19.09 8.13 7.46
CA ASP A 74 18.94 7.52 8.79
C ASP A 74 20.19 6.71 9.20
N ILE A 75 20.54 6.79 10.49
CA ILE A 75 21.60 5.97 11.10
C ILE A 75 21.13 4.51 11.17
N THR A 76 21.99 3.59 10.72
CA THR A 76 21.72 2.14 10.74
C THR A 76 22.89 1.40 11.37
N SER A 77 22.62 0.72 12.48
CA SER A 77 23.60 -0.05 13.24
C SER A 77 23.24 -1.53 13.25
N ASP A 78 24.25 -2.40 13.24
CA ASP A 78 24.11 -3.83 13.50
C ASP A 78 23.96 -4.12 15.01
N SER A 79 23.81 -5.40 15.37
CA SER A 79 23.69 -5.84 16.77
C SER A 79 24.87 -5.43 17.66
N ASP A 80 26.05 -5.18 17.08
CA ASP A 80 27.25 -4.72 17.78
C ASP A 80 27.34 -3.18 17.87
N GLY A 81 26.33 -2.46 17.36
CA GLY A 81 26.28 -1.00 17.34
C GLY A 81 27.09 -0.36 16.21
N LYS A 82 27.63 -1.13 15.25
CA LYS A 82 28.47 -0.62 14.16
C LYS A 82 27.63 -0.29 12.93
N ASP A 83 28.05 0.73 12.17
CA ASP A 83 27.40 1.15 10.94
C ASP A 83 27.29 -0.01 9.92
N CYS A 84 26.07 -0.35 9.49
CA CYS A 84 25.79 -1.44 8.54
C CYS A 84 26.44 -1.25 7.16
N TYR A 85 26.86 -0.03 6.83
CA TYR A 85 27.43 0.37 5.55
C TYR A 85 28.90 0.79 5.65
N ARG A 86 29.56 0.56 6.79
CA ARG A 86 30.98 0.93 7.03
C ARG A 86 31.93 0.55 5.89
N TYR A 87 31.81 -0.66 5.35
CA TYR A 87 32.71 -1.16 4.31
C TYR A 87 32.46 -0.47 2.95
N VAL A 88 31.19 -0.21 2.61
CA VAL A 88 30.85 0.43 1.34
C VAL A 88 31.10 1.95 1.38
N LYS A 89 30.95 2.58 2.56
CA LYS A 89 31.36 3.97 2.81
C LYS A 89 32.87 4.13 2.68
N ALA A 90 33.65 3.27 3.32
CA ALA A 90 35.11 3.28 3.23
C ALA A 90 35.61 3.10 1.80
N ALA A 91 34.88 2.35 0.96
CA ALA A 91 35.20 2.16 -0.45
C ALA A 91 34.68 3.28 -1.38
N GLY A 92 34.04 4.34 -0.86
CA GLY A 92 33.45 5.41 -1.68
C GLY A 92 32.25 4.97 -2.53
N ARG A 93 31.61 3.85 -2.20
CA ARG A 93 30.52 3.22 -2.96
C ARG A 93 29.15 3.40 -2.29
N PHE A 94 28.95 4.49 -1.55
CA PHE A 94 27.72 4.77 -0.81
C PHE A 94 27.10 6.10 -1.25
N LYS A 95 25.81 6.11 -1.58
CA LYS A 95 25.04 7.29 -1.97
C LYS A 95 23.86 7.47 -1.01
N VAL A 96 23.58 8.72 -0.64
CA VAL A 96 22.50 9.08 0.28
C VAL A 96 21.33 9.68 -0.52
N VAL A 97 20.11 9.28 -0.16
CA VAL A 97 18.85 9.87 -0.66
C VAL A 97 18.03 10.38 0.51
N LYS A 98 17.12 11.34 0.25
CA LYS A 98 16.32 11.95 1.32
C LYS A 98 15.21 11.02 1.76
N ARG A 99 14.91 11.04 3.06
CA ARG A 99 13.73 10.37 3.62
C ARG A 99 12.43 10.96 3.04
N THR A 100 11.47 10.09 2.75
CA THR A 100 10.14 10.51 2.30
C THR A 100 9.38 11.16 3.47
N PRO A 101 8.87 12.40 3.32
CA PRO A 101 8.17 13.09 4.38
C PRO A 101 6.75 12.54 4.59
N GLY A 102 6.27 12.63 5.82
CA GLY A 102 4.85 12.42 6.17
C GLY A 102 4.42 10.97 6.38
N ILE A 103 5.31 9.97 6.28
CA ILE A 103 4.96 8.58 6.59
C ILE A 103 6.12 7.83 7.27
N SER A 104 5.80 7.04 8.29
CA SER A 104 6.77 6.14 8.92
C SER A 104 6.06 4.91 9.51
N THR A 105 6.80 3.81 9.71
CA THR A 105 6.24 2.62 10.36
C THR A 105 5.71 2.92 11.76
N THR A 106 6.40 3.77 12.52
CA THR A 106 5.97 4.20 13.86
C THR A 106 4.66 4.96 13.82
N ASP A 107 4.50 5.88 12.85
CA ASP A 107 3.26 6.62 12.64
C ASP A 107 2.10 5.67 12.29
N LEU A 108 2.29 4.78 11.31
CA LEU A 108 1.25 3.81 10.93
C LEU A 108 0.84 2.90 12.10
N VAL A 109 1.80 2.40 12.88
CA VAL A 109 1.52 1.62 14.10
C VAL A 109 0.77 2.47 15.13
N GLY A 110 1.14 3.74 15.29
CA GLY A 110 0.43 4.70 16.13
C GLY A 110 -1.04 4.87 15.72
N ARG A 111 -1.31 5.04 14.42
CA ARG A 111 -2.68 5.13 13.88
C ARG A 111 -3.50 3.88 14.18
N MET A 112 -2.90 2.69 14.05
CA MET A 112 -3.55 1.41 14.36
C MET A 112 -3.89 1.27 15.85
N LEU A 113 -3.03 1.79 16.73
CA LEU A 113 -3.18 1.66 18.18
C LEU A 113 -4.13 2.69 18.79
N LEU A 114 -4.01 3.94 18.35
CA LEU A 114 -4.79 5.06 18.89
C LEU A 114 -6.18 5.14 18.26
N CYS A 115 -6.41 4.39 17.18
CA CYS A 115 -7.69 4.39 16.45
C CYS A 115 -8.15 5.80 16.04
N THR A 116 -7.22 6.70 15.73
CA THR A 116 -7.50 8.08 15.31
C THR A 116 -7.85 8.17 13.84
N LYS A 117 -8.63 9.19 13.47
CA LYS A 117 -8.98 9.53 12.07
C LYS A 117 -8.40 10.87 11.62
N SER A 118 -7.50 11.46 12.41
CA SER A 118 -6.92 12.79 12.14
C SER A 118 -6.08 12.84 10.86
N HIS A 119 -5.60 11.68 10.38
CA HIS A 119 -4.85 11.56 9.14
C HIS A 119 -5.72 11.55 7.89
N PHE A 120 -7.05 11.41 8.01
CA PHE A 120 -7.94 11.36 6.87
C PHE A 120 -7.89 12.67 6.09
N ILE A 121 -7.99 12.57 4.77
CA ILE A 121 -8.08 13.72 3.88
C ILE A 121 -9.53 13.80 3.37
N PRO A 122 -10.34 14.77 3.84
CA PRO A 122 -11.74 14.90 3.42
C PRO A 122 -11.91 15.12 1.92
N SER A 123 -11.03 15.92 1.32
CA SER A 123 -10.94 16.10 -0.13
C SER A 123 -9.48 16.23 -0.55
N LEU A 124 -8.99 15.25 -1.30
CA LEU A 124 -7.63 15.30 -1.83
C LEU A 124 -7.47 16.47 -2.80
N GLU A 125 -8.49 16.76 -3.62
CA GLU A 125 -8.48 17.92 -4.52
C GLU A 125 -8.21 19.23 -3.75
N LYS A 126 -9.01 19.49 -2.70
CA LYS A 126 -8.83 20.69 -1.87
C LYS A 126 -7.49 20.71 -1.14
N ARG A 127 -7.00 19.55 -0.75
CA ARG A 127 -5.67 19.40 -0.13
C ARG A 127 -4.56 19.76 -1.11
N LEU A 128 -4.70 19.40 -2.39
CA LEU A 128 -3.73 19.69 -3.44
C LEU A 128 -3.79 21.16 -3.89
N SER A 129 -4.96 21.80 -3.88
CA SER A 129 -5.11 23.23 -4.20
C SER A 129 -4.70 24.18 -3.06
N GLY A 130 -4.55 23.67 -1.83
CA GLY A 130 -4.28 24.49 -0.64
C GLY A 130 -5.53 25.03 0.07
N ASP A 131 -6.72 24.64 -0.38
CA ASP A 131 -8.02 25.03 0.20
C ASP A 131 -8.35 24.27 1.50
N ASP A 132 -7.63 23.18 1.79
CA ASP A 132 -7.80 22.38 3.00
C ASP A 132 -6.45 21.96 3.59
N GLY A 133 -6.38 21.91 4.93
CA GLY A 133 -5.22 21.41 5.67
C GLY A 133 -4.74 22.26 6.84
N PRO A 134 -3.73 21.77 7.58
CA PRO A 134 -3.16 22.51 8.69
C PRO A 134 -2.31 23.69 8.18
N GLY A 135 -2.12 24.69 9.02
CA GLY A 135 -1.30 25.86 8.71
C GLY A 135 -2.06 27.02 8.07
N ASP A 136 -1.32 28.09 7.80
CA ASP A 136 -1.84 29.24 7.07
C ASP A 136 -2.00 28.96 5.56
N GLU A 137 -2.55 29.93 4.82
CA GLU A 137 -2.81 29.76 3.38
C GLU A 137 -1.54 29.44 2.58
N ALA A 138 -0.41 30.11 2.87
CA ALA A 138 0.84 29.90 2.15
C ALA A 138 1.43 28.52 2.47
N GLU A 139 1.37 28.09 3.73
CA GLU A 139 1.78 26.75 4.15
C GLU A 139 0.93 25.66 3.47
N ARG A 140 -0.39 25.85 3.39
CA ARG A 140 -1.30 24.91 2.72
C ARG A 140 -1.03 24.80 1.23
N THR A 141 -0.88 25.92 0.53
CA THR A 141 -0.56 25.92 -0.91
C THR A 141 0.75 25.19 -1.17
N LYS A 142 1.81 25.50 -0.40
CA LYS A 142 3.10 24.81 -0.52
C LYS A 142 2.99 23.31 -0.24
N SER A 143 2.27 22.92 0.81
CA SER A 143 2.04 21.50 1.11
C SER A 143 1.27 20.79 -0.01
N GLY A 144 0.28 21.46 -0.62
CA GLY A 144 -0.48 20.95 -1.75
C GLY A 144 0.38 20.73 -2.99
N GLU A 145 1.25 21.69 -3.30
CA GLU A 145 2.25 21.60 -4.39
C GLU A 145 3.23 20.45 -4.17
N GLU A 146 3.77 20.29 -2.95
CA GLU A 146 4.67 19.18 -2.59
C GLU A 146 3.97 17.81 -2.66
N MET A 147 2.68 17.74 -2.31
CA MET A 147 1.87 16.53 -2.49
C MET A 147 1.68 16.21 -3.98
N LEU A 148 1.31 17.21 -4.80
CA LEU A 148 1.14 17.01 -6.24
C LEU A 148 2.45 16.60 -6.91
N GLN A 149 3.59 17.19 -6.50
CA GLN A 149 4.90 16.80 -7.01
C GLN A 149 5.21 15.33 -6.68
N ARG A 150 4.89 14.86 -5.46
CA ARG A 150 5.05 13.44 -5.11
C ARG A 150 4.17 12.52 -5.95
N ILE A 151 2.94 12.93 -6.30
CA ILE A 151 2.09 12.17 -7.23
C ILE A 151 2.78 12.07 -8.60
N LYS A 152 3.33 13.19 -9.13
CA LYS A 152 4.07 13.21 -10.40
C LYS A 152 5.29 12.29 -10.36
N ASP A 153 6.07 12.36 -9.29
CA ASP A 153 7.26 11.54 -9.09
C ASP A 153 6.91 10.04 -9.08
N TYR A 154 5.86 9.66 -8.36
CA TYR A 154 5.40 8.26 -8.28
C TYR A 154 4.70 7.77 -9.54
N ALA A 155 4.17 8.69 -10.36
CA ALA A 155 3.57 8.39 -11.64
C ALA A 155 4.60 8.23 -12.78
N THR A 156 5.90 8.28 -12.49
CA THR A 156 6.96 8.00 -13.48
C THR A 156 6.95 6.53 -13.92
N ASP A 157 7.58 6.25 -15.06
CA ASP A 157 7.78 4.91 -15.56
C ASP A 157 8.86 4.13 -14.77
N ALA A 158 9.24 2.95 -15.27
CA ALA A 158 10.24 2.10 -14.62
C ALA A 158 11.62 2.75 -14.51
N SER A 159 11.96 3.74 -15.34
CA SER A 159 13.22 4.48 -15.23
C SER A 159 13.19 5.50 -14.10
N GLY A 160 11.99 5.87 -13.62
CA GLY A 160 11.80 6.93 -12.63
C GLY A 160 12.02 8.34 -13.19
N LYS A 161 12.15 8.51 -14.52
CA LYS A 161 12.51 9.78 -15.16
C LYS A 161 11.47 10.26 -16.18
N ALA A 162 10.79 9.34 -16.86
CA ALA A 162 9.80 9.69 -17.88
C ALA A 162 8.36 9.47 -17.36
N PRO A 163 7.35 10.08 -18.00
CA PRO A 163 5.95 9.83 -17.68
C PRO A 163 5.59 8.34 -17.76
N GLY A 164 4.92 7.83 -16.73
CA GLY A 164 4.44 6.45 -16.66
C GLY A 164 2.93 6.41 -16.51
N CYS A 165 2.46 6.37 -15.26
CA CYS A 165 1.04 6.30 -14.95
C CYS A 165 0.28 7.57 -15.29
N HIS A 166 -0.94 7.37 -15.79
CA HIS A 166 -1.92 8.45 -15.90
C HIS A 166 -2.66 8.60 -14.58
N VAL A 167 -2.73 9.81 -14.03
CA VAL A 167 -3.40 10.07 -12.75
C VAL A 167 -4.58 11.00 -12.93
N TRP A 168 -5.74 10.53 -12.49
CA TRP A 168 -6.99 11.26 -12.52
C TRP A 168 -7.57 11.41 -11.12
N TYR A 169 -8.43 12.42 -10.95
CA TYR A 169 -9.36 12.50 -9.86
C TYR A 169 -10.79 12.52 -10.40
N TRP A 170 -11.68 11.70 -9.83
CA TRP A 170 -13.10 11.70 -10.15
C TRP A 170 -13.92 12.46 -9.10
N HIS A 171 -14.58 13.52 -9.56
CA HIS A 171 -15.42 14.40 -8.76
C HIS A 171 -16.88 13.97 -8.87
N ALA A 172 -17.50 13.72 -7.72
CA ALA A 172 -18.93 13.53 -7.59
C ALA A 172 -19.36 13.89 -6.17
N SER A 173 -20.66 14.09 -5.98
CA SER A 173 -21.21 14.33 -4.65
C SER A 173 -20.96 13.15 -3.69
N LYS A 174 -20.79 13.43 -2.39
CA LYS A 174 -20.57 12.41 -1.35
C LYS A 174 -21.62 11.28 -1.36
N PRO A 175 -22.94 11.56 -1.53
CA PRO A 175 -23.94 10.49 -1.66
C PRO A 175 -23.72 9.57 -2.86
N VAL A 176 -23.19 10.08 -3.97
CA VAL A 176 -22.87 9.28 -5.16
C VAL A 176 -21.68 8.36 -4.90
N LYS A 177 -20.65 8.87 -4.23
CA LYS A 177 -19.46 8.07 -3.86
C LYS A 177 -19.77 6.96 -2.84
N LEU A 178 -20.70 7.21 -1.91
CA LEU A 178 -21.15 6.27 -0.87
C LEU A 178 -22.29 5.32 -1.30
N ARG A 179 -22.82 5.50 -2.51
CA ARG A 179 -24.07 4.88 -2.95
C ARG A 179 -24.01 3.35 -2.86
N ARG A 180 -25.13 2.75 -2.43
CA ARG A 180 -25.33 1.29 -2.36
C ARG A 180 -25.67 0.68 -3.73
N THR A 181 -26.76 1.12 -4.37
CA THR A 181 -27.26 0.51 -5.63
C THR A 181 -27.76 1.54 -6.64
N THR A 182 -27.58 1.27 -7.94
CA THR A 182 -28.21 2.00 -9.05
C THR A 182 -29.66 1.56 -9.27
N THR A 183 -30.64 2.17 -8.62
CA THR A 183 -32.04 2.02 -9.06
C THR A 183 -32.33 3.01 -10.17
N SER A 184 -32.45 2.50 -11.40
CA SER A 184 -33.19 3.17 -12.48
C SER A 184 -34.64 2.69 -12.41
N ASN A 185 -35.56 3.57 -12.02
CA ASN A 185 -37.04 3.55 -12.18
C ASN A 185 -37.88 2.25 -12.03
N THR A 186 -39.10 2.48 -11.51
CA THR A 186 -40.34 1.66 -11.47
C THR A 186 -40.47 0.72 -10.25
N VAL A 187 -41.58 0.61 -9.49
CA VAL A 187 -42.99 1.04 -9.55
C VAL A 187 -43.46 1.37 -8.12
N THR A 188 -44.22 2.46 -7.93
CA THR A 188 -44.98 2.71 -6.70
C THR A 188 -46.14 1.71 -6.59
N SER A 189 -46.10 0.80 -5.61
CA SER A 189 -47.30 0.13 -5.11
C SER A 189 -47.62 0.65 -3.70
N PRO A 190 -48.88 1.02 -3.40
CA PRO A 190 -49.25 1.57 -2.11
C PRO A 190 -49.50 0.42 -1.12
N THR A 191 -48.63 0.22 -0.15
CA THR A 191 -48.92 -0.62 1.02
C THR A 191 -49.31 0.25 2.20
N THR A 192 -50.54 0.06 2.65
CA THR A 192 -51.17 0.61 3.86
C THR A 192 -50.38 0.25 5.14
N PRO A 193 -50.35 1.11 6.18
CA PRO A 193 -49.58 0.81 7.39
C PRO A 193 -50.35 -0.14 8.31
N ARG A 194 -49.69 -1.23 8.75
CA ARG A 194 -50.08 -1.98 9.95
C ARG A 194 -49.48 -1.31 11.20
N PRO A 195 -50.24 -1.10 12.28
CA PRO A 195 -49.71 -0.53 13.52
C PRO A 195 -49.08 -1.62 14.40
N GLY A 196 -47.93 -1.31 15.00
CA GLY A 196 -47.35 -2.08 16.08
C GLY A 196 -45.98 -2.68 15.77
N THR A 197 -44.93 -1.87 15.86
CA THR A 197 -43.61 -2.33 16.32
C THR A 197 -42.77 -1.13 16.72
N THR A 198 -42.12 -1.28 17.87
CA THR A 198 -41.31 -0.31 18.58
C THR A 198 -40.13 0.15 17.73
N ARG A 199 -39.95 1.47 17.59
CA ARG A 199 -38.83 2.09 16.86
C ARG A 199 -37.52 1.82 17.60
N ILE A 200 -36.62 1.07 16.97
CA ILE A 200 -35.19 1.12 17.25
C ILE A 200 -34.62 2.09 16.21
N ASP A 201 -34.15 3.25 16.67
CA ASP A 201 -33.45 4.24 15.84
C ASP A 201 -32.13 3.64 15.35
N SER A 202 -32.19 2.99 14.18
CA SER A 202 -31.00 2.71 13.38
C SER A 202 -30.80 3.86 12.40
N THR A 203 -29.69 4.57 12.54
CA THR A 203 -29.20 5.61 11.62
C THR A 203 -28.82 5.05 10.23
N ALA A 204 -29.16 3.80 9.93
CA ALA A 204 -28.82 3.08 8.70
C ALA A 204 -29.85 3.23 7.55
N SER A 205 -30.98 3.91 7.79
CA SER A 205 -32.13 3.96 6.86
C SER A 205 -32.29 5.25 6.03
N GLN A 206 -31.40 6.24 6.14
CA GLN A 206 -31.61 7.56 5.50
C GLN A 206 -31.09 7.73 4.06
N LEU A 207 -30.55 6.70 3.41
CA LEU A 207 -30.09 6.84 2.02
C LEU A 207 -31.18 6.35 1.06
N GLY A 208 -32.08 7.27 0.69
CA GLY A 208 -33.03 7.07 -0.41
C GLY A 208 -32.35 6.88 -1.78
N PRO A 209 -33.11 6.65 -2.87
CA PRO A 209 -32.55 6.46 -4.20
C PRO A 209 -31.74 7.70 -4.63
N VAL A 210 -30.42 7.54 -4.75
CA VAL A 210 -29.51 8.60 -5.22
C VAL A 210 -29.60 8.68 -6.74
N LYS A 211 -29.80 9.88 -7.31
CA LYS A 211 -29.79 10.07 -8.77
C LYS A 211 -28.41 9.71 -9.34
N GLU A 212 -28.37 9.06 -10.51
CA GLU A 212 -27.08 8.83 -11.19
C GLU A 212 -26.42 10.18 -11.55
N GLU A 213 -25.15 10.31 -11.18
CA GLU A 213 -24.30 11.45 -11.51
C GLU A 213 -23.11 10.93 -12.31
N LYS A 214 -22.83 11.55 -13.46
CA LYS A 214 -21.66 11.22 -14.29
C LYS A 214 -20.33 11.53 -13.59
N GLY A 215 -20.35 12.50 -12.68
CA GLY A 215 -19.17 13.13 -12.12
C GLY A 215 -18.32 13.85 -13.18
N LYS A 216 -17.14 14.32 -12.78
CA LYS A 216 -16.16 14.97 -13.65
C LYS A 216 -14.76 14.43 -13.38
N PHE A 217 -14.05 14.03 -14.43
CA PHE A 217 -12.65 13.64 -14.36
C PHE A 217 -11.76 14.88 -14.50
N HIS A 218 -10.78 15.00 -13.61
CA HIS A 218 -9.74 16.01 -13.67
C HIS A 218 -8.39 15.31 -13.78
N GLU A 219 -7.59 15.71 -14.78
CA GLU A 219 -6.26 15.15 -15.00
C GLU A 219 -5.27 15.78 -14.03
N LEU A 220 -4.67 14.97 -13.14
CA LEU A 220 -3.63 15.42 -12.22
C LEU A 220 -2.23 15.26 -12.82
N VAL A 221 -1.99 14.13 -13.51
CA VAL A 221 -0.72 13.82 -14.17
C VAL A 221 -0.99 13.11 -15.47
N LYS A 222 -0.54 13.67 -16.58
CA LYS A 222 -0.60 13.03 -17.90
C LYS A 222 0.38 11.85 -17.95
N GLY A 223 -0.14 10.66 -18.25
CA GLY A 223 0.66 9.43 -18.40
C GLY A 223 0.87 9.02 -19.86
N LYS A 224 1.30 7.78 -20.08
CA LYS A 224 1.49 7.20 -21.43
C LYS A 224 0.17 7.01 -22.20
N GLY A 225 -0.96 6.90 -21.49
CA GLY A 225 -2.29 6.66 -22.07
C GLY A 225 -2.44 5.26 -22.68
N VAL A 226 -3.64 4.96 -23.17
CA VAL A 226 -3.98 3.69 -23.82
C VAL A 226 -3.41 3.68 -25.24
N LYS A 227 -2.71 2.61 -25.61
CA LYS A 227 -2.17 2.40 -26.96
C LYS A 227 -3.18 1.62 -27.83
N PRO A 228 -3.09 1.71 -29.17
CA PRO A 228 -4.02 1.03 -30.07
C PRO A 228 -4.16 -0.48 -29.79
N GLY A 229 -5.39 -0.99 -29.76
CA GLY A 229 -5.67 -2.40 -29.52
C GLY A 229 -5.48 -2.88 -28.07
N GLN A 230 -4.90 -2.08 -27.16
CA GLN A 230 -4.80 -2.49 -25.76
C GLN A 230 -6.17 -2.67 -25.13
N ARG A 231 -6.32 -3.73 -24.35
CA ARG A 231 -7.48 -3.97 -23.52
C ARG A 231 -7.43 -3.06 -22.30
N VAL A 232 -8.52 -2.33 -22.06
CA VAL A 232 -8.64 -1.50 -20.85
C VAL A 232 -9.26 -2.35 -19.73
N ALA A 233 -8.52 -2.51 -18.63
CA ALA A 233 -9.00 -3.22 -17.46
C ALA A 233 -9.14 -2.22 -16.29
N TYR A 234 -10.18 -2.38 -15.48
CA TYR A 234 -10.40 -1.57 -14.29
C TYR A 234 -10.60 -2.45 -13.06
N VAL A 235 -9.92 -2.05 -12.00
CA VAL A 235 -10.03 -2.60 -10.65
C VAL A 235 -10.21 -1.45 -9.68
N ASP A 236 -10.87 -1.68 -8.55
CA ASP A 236 -11.02 -0.66 -7.51
C ASP A 236 -11.03 -1.25 -6.11
N GLY A 237 -10.90 -0.37 -5.14
CA GLY A 237 -10.92 -0.75 -3.75
C GLY A 237 -10.39 0.30 -2.79
N GLY A 238 -10.24 -0.14 -1.55
CA GLY A 238 -9.59 0.65 -0.51
C GLY A 238 -8.08 0.73 -0.67
N TRP A 239 -7.41 -0.35 -1.09
CA TRP A 239 -5.94 -0.39 -1.19
C TRP A 239 -5.18 0.02 0.09
N ASP A 240 -5.84 -0.15 1.24
CA ASP A 240 -5.27 0.21 2.54
C ASP A 240 -4.19 -0.79 2.95
N LEU A 241 -3.09 -0.27 3.51
CA LEU A 241 -1.87 -1.04 3.79
C LEU A 241 -1.48 -1.94 2.60
N PHE A 242 -1.33 -1.34 1.41
CA PHE A 242 -1.03 -2.03 0.16
C PHE A 242 0.03 -3.13 0.35
N SER A 243 -0.30 -4.36 -0.06
CA SER A 243 0.32 -5.59 0.44
C SER A 243 0.51 -6.62 -0.67
N SER A 244 1.19 -7.73 -0.37
CA SER A 244 1.32 -8.87 -1.29
C SER A 244 -0.03 -9.41 -1.76
N GLY A 245 -1.08 -9.31 -0.93
CA GLY A 245 -2.44 -9.68 -1.32
C GLY A 245 -2.96 -8.84 -2.50
N HIS A 246 -2.82 -7.52 -2.42
CA HIS A 246 -3.21 -6.61 -3.50
C HIS A 246 -2.34 -6.76 -4.75
N ILE A 247 -1.04 -6.94 -4.55
CA ILE A 247 -0.06 -7.12 -5.63
C ILE A 247 -0.36 -8.36 -6.45
N GLU A 248 -0.66 -9.46 -5.77
CA GLU A 248 -0.90 -10.75 -6.43
C GLU A 248 -2.23 -10.77 -7.16
N PHE A 249 -3.25 -10.11 -6.62
CA PHE A 249 -4.48 -9.81 -7.35
C PHE A 249 -4.20 -9.04 -8.65
N LEU A 250 -3.43 -7.95 -8.60
CA LEU A 250 -3.07 -7.16 -9.79
C LEU A 250 -2.27 -7.99 -10.80
N ARG A 251 -1.33 -8.82 -10.33
CA ARG A 251 -0.56 -9.75 -11.17
C ARG A 251 -1.47 -10.73 -11.91
N HIS A 252 -2.45 -11.31 -11.21
CA HIS A 252 -3.42 -12.24 -11.80
C HIS A 252 -4.31 -11.56 -12.84
N VAL A 253 -4.77 -10.32 -12.59
CA VAL A 253 -5.52 -9.54 -13.59
C VAL A 253 -4.69 -9.35 -14.85
N THR A 254 -3.44 -8.93 -14.73
CA THR A 254 -2.52 -8.78 -15.86
C THR A 254 -2.32 -10.12 -16.58
N GLN A 255 -2.07 -11.21 -15.86
CA GLN A 255 -1.84 -12.53 -16.43
C GLN A 255 -3.04 -13.03 -17.25
N VAL A 256 -4.27 -12.88 -16.74
CA VAL A 256 -5.49 -13.29 -17.45
C VAL A 256 -5.61 -12.54 -18.78
N GLU A 257 -5.34 -11.23 -18.79
CA GLU A 257 -5.38 -10.45 -20.03
C GLU A 257 -4.23 -10.78 -20.99
N GLU A 258 -3.05 -11.11 -20.48
CA GLU A 258 -1.93 -11.60 -21.31
C GLU A 258 -2.25 -12.95 -21.97
N GLU A 259 -2.87 -13.88 -21.24
CA GLU A 259 -3.32 -15.17 -21.76
C GLU A 259 -4.41 -14.99 -22.83
N ASN A 260 -5.43 -14.18 -22.55
CA ASN A 260 -6.47 -13.84 -23.54
C ASN A 260 -5.87 -13.20 -24.80
N ALA A 261 -4.88 -12.30 -24.64
CA ALA A 261 -4.23 -11.64 -25.75
C ALA A 261 -3.40 -12.62 -26.60
N LYS A 262 -2.74 -13.59 -25.95
CA LYS A 262 -2.00 -14.65 -26.62
C LYS A 262 -2.92 -15.49 -27.51
N ASP A 263 -4.09 -15.87 -27.01
CA ASP A 263 -5.08 -16.64 -27.76
C ASP A 263 -5.63 -15.86 -28.97
N ASN A 264 -5.63 -14.53 -28.90
CA ASN A 264 -6.04 -13.64 -29.98
C ASN A 264 -4.88 -13.21 -30.91
N GLY A 265 -3.70 -13.84 -30.80
CA GLY A 265 -2.56 -13.58 -31.68
C GLY A 265 -1.77 -12.30 -31.36
N TRP A 266 -1.91 -11.73 -30.16
CA TRP A 266 -1.18 -10.49 -29.79
C TRP A 266 0.34 -10.63 -29.88
N TYR A 267 0.88 -11.82 -29.64
CA TYR A 267 2.33 -12.06 -29.61
C TYR A 267 2.89 -12.66 -30.91
N THR A 268 2.15 -12.61 -32.04
CA THR A 268 2.74 -12.97 -33.33
C THR A 268 3.76 -11.92 -33.78
N GLU A 269 4.73 -12.34 -34.60
CA GLU A 269 5.76 -11.42 -35.13
C GLU A 269 5.12 -10.30 -35.96
N GLU A 270 4.06 -10.60 -36.71
CA GLU A 270 3.32 -9.61 -37.50
C GLU A 270 2.64 -8.56 -36.60
N ALA A 271 1.96 -9.00 -35.54
CA ALA A 271 1.29 -8.09 -34.60
C ALA A 271 2.31 -7.22 -33.85
N GLN A 272 3.44 -7.80 -33.46
CA GLN A 272 4.54 -7.06 -32.84
C GLN A 272 5.10 -5.99 -33.78
N LYS A 273 5.38 -6.35 -35.03
CA LYS A 273 5.89 -5.42 -36.04
C LYS A 273 4.90 -4.27 -36.29
N GLU A 274 3.61 -4.59 -36.41
CA GLU A 274 2.55 -3.59 -36.56
C GLU A 274 2.49 -2.62 -35.36
N ARG A 275 2.65 -3.11 -34.12
CA ARG A 275 2.71 -2.25 -32.93
C ARG A 275 3.91 -1.32 -32.95
N ILE A 276 5.09 -1.83 -33.28
CA ILE A 276 6.32 -1.02 -33.37
C ILE A 276 6.17 0.03 -34.48
N GLU A 277 5.64 -0.32 -35.65
CA GLU A 277 5.41 0.61 -36.75
C GLU A 277 4.40 1.71 -36.40
N LYS A 278 3.30 1.37 -35.71
CA LYS A 278 2.24 2.33 -35.35
C LYS A 278 2.56 3.19 -34.14
N ALA A 279 3.27 2.65 -33.15
CA ALA A 279 3.46 3.29 -31.84
C ALA A 279 4.93 3.64 -31.52
N GLY A 280 5.89 3.24 -32.37
CA GLY A 280 7.32 3.47 -32.20
C GLY A 280 8.01 2.53 -31.21
N GLU A 281 7.26 1.70 -30.50
CA GLU A 281 7.74 0.74 -29.50
C GLU A 281 6.76 -0.43 -29.41
N ASP A 282 7.23 -1.58 -28.91
CA ASP A 282 6.34 -2.67 -28.52
C ASP A 282 5.72 -2.39 -27.13
N TYR A 283 4.54 -2.94 -26.88
CA TYR A 283 3.80 -2.76 -25.63
C TYR A 283 2.92 -3.97 -25.30
N GLY A 284 2.68 -4.17 -24.00
CA GLY A 284 1.83 -5.24 -23.50
C GLY A 284 0.35 -5.04 -23.85
N PRO A 285 -0.47 -6.10 -23.78
CA PRO A 285 -1.85 -6.08 -24.24
C PRO A 285 -2.82 -5.33 -23.32
N VAL A 286 -2.45 -5.09 -22.06
CA VAL A 286 -3.36 -4.57 -21.04
C VAL A 286 -2.98 -3.17 -20.58
N PHE A 287 -3.99 -2.31 -20.42
CA PHE A 287 -3.90 -1.03 -19.75
C PHE A 287 -4.78 -1.08 -18.48
N LEU A 288 -4.14 -1.28 -17.33
CA LEU A 288 -4.81 -1.49 -16.04
C LEU A 288 -4.99 -0.20 -15.25
N ILE A 289 -6.24 0.10 -14.91
CA ILE A 289 -6.67 1.27 -14.14
C ILE A 289 -7.04 0.83 -12.73
N ALA A 290 -6.50 1.51 -11.71
CA ALA A 290 -6.85 1.29 -10.31
C ALA A 290 -7.65 2.48 -9.74
N GLY A 291 -8.91 2.24 -9.38
CA GLY A 291 -9.77 3.16 -8.65
C GLY A 291 -9.48 3.13 -7.15
N ILE A 292 -9.27 4.30 -6.55
CA ILE A 292 -8.99 4.48 -5.13
C ILE A 292 -10.17 5.15 -4.47
N HIS A 293 -10.87 4.47 -3.57
CA HIS A 293 -11.98 5.06 -2.82
C HIS A 293 -11.50 6.12 -1.83
N ASP A 294 -12.34 7.12 -1.55
CA ASP A 294 -12.08 8.16 -0.54
C ASP A 294 -12.01 7.58 0.88
N ASP A 295 -11.31 8.28 1.78
CA ASP A 295 -11.13 7.87 3.19
C ASP A 295 -12.48 7.72 3.90
N GLU A 296 -13.38 8.69 3.71
CA GLU A 296 -14.72 8.63 4.30
C GLU A 296 -15.57 7.49 3.72
N VAL A 297 -15.38 7.14 2.44
CA VAL A 297 -16.08 6.01 1.82
C VAL A 297 -15.62 4.71 2.46
N ILE A 298 -14.32 4.52 2.59
CA ILE A 298 -13.78 3.33 3.26
C ILE A 298 -14.20 3.29 4.73
N ASN A 299 -14.17 4.42 5.44
CA ASN A 299 -14.57 4.47 6.84
C ASN A 299 -16.06 4.19 7.04
N HIS A 300 -16.93 4.65 6.14
CA HIS A 300 -18.36 4.34 6.19
C HIS A 300 -18.62 2.83 6.17
N TRP A 301 -17.85 2.10 5.36
CA TRP A 301 -18.02 0.66 5.17
C TRP A 301 -17.24 -0.20 6.18
N LYS A 302 -16.00 0.19 6.53
CA LYS A 302 -15.14 -0.59 7.43
C LYS A 302 -15.24 -0.17 8.90
N GLY A 303 -15.66 1.06 9.16
CA GLY A 303 -15.74 1.62 10.51
C GLY A 303 -14.38 1.82 11.19
N ILE A 304 -14.43 1.98 12.51
CA ILE A 304 -13.26 2.24 13.37
C ILE A 304 -12.44 3.38 12.78
N ASN A 305 -11.12 3.20 12.62
CA ASN A 305 -10.15 4.13 12.09
C ASN A 305 -9.67 3.77 10.69
N TYR A 306 -10.35 2.84 10.00
CA TYR A 306 -10.00 2.49 8.62
C TYR A 306 -10.44 3.59 7.66
N PRO A 307 -9.63 3.93 6.65
CA PRO A 307 -8.36 3.30 6.31
C PRO A 307 -7.20 3.78 7.19
N ILE A 308 -6.21 2.91 7.44
CA ILE A 308 -5.01 3.26 8.22
C ILE A 308 -4.12 4.25 7.44
N MET A 309 -4.01 4.06 6.14
CA MET A 309 -3.41 5.01 5.21
C MET A 309 -4.48 5.91 4.59
N ASN A 310 -4.25 7.21 4.51
CA ASN A 310 -5.18 8.12 3.84
C ASN A 310 -5.12 7.94 2.30
N ILE A 311 -6.06 8.59 1.60
CA ILE A 311 -6.22 8.42 0.15
C ILE A 311 -4.94 8.75 -0.62
N PHE A 312 -4.21 9.79 -0.21
CA PHE A 312 -2.95 10.19 -0.83
C PHE A 312 -1.91 9.08 -0.69
N GLU A 313 -1.68 8.58 0.52
CA GLU A 313 -0.73 7.51 0.82
C GLU A 313 -1.08 6.22 0.05
N ARG A 314 -2.35 5.84 0.06
CA ARG A 314 -2.85 4.64 -0.66
C ARG A 314 -2.63 4.77 -2.17
N GLY A 315 -2.90 5.94 -2.74
CA GLY A 315 -2.65 6.20 -4.15
C GLY A 315 -1.17 6.10 -4.52
N LEU A 316 -0.27 6.65 -3.70
CA LEU A 316 1.18 6.50 -3.92
C LEU A 316 1.61 5.02 -3.86
N CYS A 317 1.07 4.24 -2.93
CA CYS A 317 1.34 2.80 -2.84
C CYS A 317 0.85 2.02 -4.07
N VAL A 318 -0.26 2.42 -4.68
CA VAL A 318 -0.76 1.80 -5.91
C VAL A 318 0.06 2.25 -7.13
N LEU A 319 0.42 3.53 -7.22
CA LEU A 319 1.23 4.07 -8.33
C LEU A 319 2.59 3.39 -8.47
N GLN A 320 3.24 3.02 -7.37
CA GLN A 320 4.53 2.32 -7.44
C GLN A 320 4.43 0.90 -8.04
N CYS A 321 3.24 0.30 -8.12
CA CYS A 321 3.06 -1.05 -8.62
C CYS A 321 3.24 -1.11 -10.15
N LYS A 322 4.06 -2.04 -10.65
CA LYS A 322 4.40 -2.15 -12.08
C LYS A 322 3.24 -2.58 -12.97
N TYR A 323 2.22 -3.23 -12.41
CA TYR A 323 1.03 -3.68 -13.15
C TYR A 323 0.06 -2.53 -13.44
N VAL A 324 0.15 -1.42 -12.70
CA VAL A 324 -0.79 -0.30 -12.79
C VAL A 324 -0.35 0.71 -13.83
N HIS A 325 -1.27 1.07 -14.74
CA HIS A 325 -1.04 2.01 -15.83
C HIS A 325 -1.75 3.34 -15.61
N ALA A 326 -2.84 3.34 -14.83
CA ALA A 326 -3.51 4.55 -14.39
C ALA A 326 -4.11 4.43 -13.00
N VAL A 327 -4.25 5.56 -12.31
CA VAL A 327 -4.91 5.65 -11.01
C VAL A 327 -6.03 6.69 -11.09
N ILE A 328 -7.20 6.34 -10.55
CA ILE A 328 -8.34 7.24 -10.41
C ILE A 328 -8.61 7.43 -8.92
N PHE A 329 -8.27 8.60 -8.39
CA PHE A 329 -8.62 9.01 -7.04
C PHE A 329 -10.11 9.34 -6.93
N GLY A 330 -10.69 9.03 -5.77
CA GLY A 330 -12.08 9.34 -5.45
C GLY A 330 -13.10 8.43 -6.14
N ALA A 331 -12.67 7.25 -6.60
CA ALA A 331 -13.53 6.28 -7.28
C ALA A 331 -14.75 5.89 -6.41
N PRO A 332 -15.95 5.74 -7.00
CA PRO A 332 -17.15 5.39 -6.26
C PRO A 332 -17.07 3.98 -5.67
N PHE A 333 -17.81 3.71 -4.60
CA PHE A 333 -17.88 2.37 -4.01
C PHE A 333 -18.65 1.36 -4.88
N SER A 334 -19.75 1.80 -5.50
CA SER A 334 -20.54 1.00 -6.44
C SER A 334 -20.44 1.60 -7.84
N LEU A 335 -20.13 0.75 -8.83
CA LEU A 335 -19.94 1.20 -10.21
C LEU A 335 -21.28 1.44 -10.90
N SER A 336 -21.52 2.67 -11.38
CA SER A 336 -22.72 3.03 -12.14
C SER A 336 -22.46 3.03 -13.65
N LYS A 337 -23.51 2.89 -14.47
CA LYS A 337 -23.37 3.02 -15.93
C LYS A 337 -22.80 4.39 -16.28
N ALA A 338 -23.30 5.44 -15.63
CA ALA A 338 -22.84 6.81 -15.84
C ALA A 338 -21.33 6.98 -15.60
N PHE A 339 -20.78 6.39 -14.54
CA PHE A 339 -19.34 6.39 -14.26
C PHE A 339 -18.55 5.63 -15.32
N LEU A 340 -18.98 4.42 -15.67
CA LEU A 340 -18.28 3.55 -16.62
C LEU A 340 -18.22 4.17 -18.02
N HIS A 341 -19.29 4.79 -18.49
CA HIS A 341 -19.34 5.46 -19.79
C HIS A 341 -18.58 6.80 -19.84
N THR A 342 -18.21 7.39 -18.70
CA THR A 342 -17.44 8.65 -18.65
C THR A 342 -15.99 8.47 -18.30
N LEU A 343 -15.52 7.23 -18.11
CA LEU A 343 -14.09 6.95 -17.93
C LEU A 343 -13.28 7.60 -19.07
N PRO A 344 -12.09 8.16 -18.77
CA PRO A 344 -11.29 8.90 -19.74
C PRO A 344 -10.60 8.00 -20.79
N TYR A 345 -11.09 6.77 -20.97
CA TYR A 345 -10.52 5.76 -21.85
C TYR A 345 -11.62 5.13 -22.71
N SER A 346 -11.29 4.80 -23.95
CA SER A 346 -12.21 4.18 -24.90
C SER A 346 -12.40 2.68 -24.60
N GLU A 347 -13.58 2.16 -24.94
CA GLU A 347 -13.93 0.75 -24.84
C GLU A 347 -12.99 -0.16 -25.68
N PRO A 348 -12.79 -1.44 -25.30
CA PRO A 348 -13.56 -2.22 -24.33
C PRO A 348 -12.95 -2.28 -22.92
N LEU A 349 -13.81 -2.00 -21.93
CA LEU A 349 -13.51 -2.03 -20.50
C LEU A 349 -13.89 -3.39 -19.89
N THR A 350 -12.97 -4.02 -19.17
CA THR A 350 -13.25 -5.21 -18.34
C THR A 350 -13.05 -4.86 -16.88
N ILE A 351 -14.02 -5.19 -16.02
CA ILE A 351 -13.98 -4.93 -14.59
C ILE A 351 -13.53 -6.19 -13.87
N TYR A 352 -12.44 -6.10 -13.12
CA TYR A 352 -11.94 -7.20 -12.32
C TYR A 352 -12.11 -6.93 -10.84
N HIS A 353 -12.46 -7.98 -10.09
CA HIS A 353 -12.42 -7.96 -8.64
C HIS A 353 -12.05 -9.34 -8.08
N GLY A 354 -11.37 -9.38 -6.94
CA GLY A 354 -11.09 -10.63 -6.24
C GLY A 354 -12.31 -11.18 -5.52
N LYS A 355 -12.21 -12.39 -4.95
CA LYS A 355 -13.27 -12.93 -4.08
C LYS A 355 -13.41 -12.06 -2.83
N THR A 356 -14.52 -11.33 -2.73
CA THR A 356 -14.85 -10.53 -1.53
C THR A 356 -15.06 -11.46 -0.35
N THR A 357 -14.07 -11.57 0.53
CA THR A 357 -14.20 -12.26 1.83
C THR A 357 -14.77 -11.34 2.91
N PHE A 358 -14.89 -10.03 2.63
CA PHE A 358 -15.20 -9.00 3.60
C PHE A 358 -16.61 -8.42 3.41
N MET A 359 -17.41 -8.54 4.48
CA MET A 359 -18.81 -8.12 4.67
C MET A 359 -19.82 -8.71 3.66
N PRO A 360 -20.78 -9.54 4.11
CA PRO A 360 -21.98 -9.80 3.32
C PRO A 360 -22.77 -8.48 3.23
N LEU A 361 -22.49 -7.72 2.17
CA LEU A 361 -23.28 -6.55 1.84
C LEU A 361 -24.69 -7.04 1.48
N ALA A 362 -25.71 -6.29 1.88
CA ALA A 362 -27.09 -6.55 1.47
C ALA A 362 -27.33 -6.30 -0.03
N PHE A 363 -26.29 -5.89 -0.77
CA PHE A 363 -26.34 -5.56 -2.18
C PHE A 363 -24.98 -5.86 -2.84
N ASP A 364 -24.99 -5.97 -4.17
CA ASP A 364 -23.80 -6.23 -4.99
C ASP A 364 -23.29 -4.92 -5.62
N PRO A 365 -22.13 -4.37 -5.19
CA PRO A 365 -21.57 -3.13 -5.75
C PRO A 365 -21.18 -3.26 -7.23
N TYR A 366 -21.04 -4.50 -7.73
CA TYR A 366 -20.71 -4.83 -9.12
C TYR A 366 -21.92 -5.31 -9.93
N ALA A 367 -23.14 -5.11 -9.44
CA ALA A 367 -24.37 -5.52 -10.13
C ALA A 367 -24.46 -4.96 -11.57
N VAL A 368 -24.06 -3.70 -11.79
CA VAL A 368 -24.07 -3.07 -13.11
C VAL A 368 -23.04 -3.69 -14.05
N PRO A 369 -21.74 -3.78 -13.71
CA PRO A 369 -20.75 -4.52 -14.50
C PRO A 369 -21.16 -5.96 -14.85
N LYS A 370 -21.79 -6.67 -13.90
CA LYS A 370 -22.30 -8.04 -14.13
C LYS A 370 -23.45 -8.05 -15.14
N ALA A 371 -24.40 -7.13 -15.00
CA ALA A 371 -25.51 -6.98 -15.95
C ALA A 371 -25.05 -6.59 -17.36
N LEU A 372 -23.92 -5.89 -17.48
CA LEU A 372 -23.28 -5.54 -18.75
C LEU A 372 -22.35 -6.64 -19.30
N ASN A 373 -22.19 -7.76 -18.58
CA ASN A 373 -21.29 -8.86 -18.93
C ASN A 373 -19.81 -8.45 -19.10
N ILE A 374 -19.39 -7.42 -18.37
CA ILE A 374 -18.00 -6.92 -18.37
C ILE A 374 -17.28 -7.20 -17.04
N TYR A 375 -17.93 -7.86 -16.08
CA TYR A 375 -17.34 -8.26 -14.82
C TYR A 375 -16.62 -9.61 -14.93
N ARG A 376 -15.43 -9.69 -14.33
CA ARG A 376 -14.62 -10.88 -14.19
C ARG A 376 -14.14 -11.01 -12.74
N GLU A 377 -14.24 -12.21 -12.19
CA GLU A 377 -13.75 -12.51 -10.84
C GLU A 377 -12.39 -13.19 -10.93
N ILE A 378 -11.42 -12.70 -10.15
CA ILE A 378 -10.13 -13.36 -9.96
C ILE A 378 -10.23 -14.37 -8.82
N ALA A 379 -9.77 -15.59 -9.09
CA ALA A 379 -9.71 -16.65 -8.10
C ALA A 379 -8.74 -16.33 -6.95
N ASN A 380 -8.89 -17.02 -5.83
CA ASN A 380 -7.98 -16.88 -4.70
C ASN A 380 -6.55 -17.25 -5.10
N HIS A 381 -5.59 -16.55 -4.50
CA HIS A 381 -4.16 -16.76 -4.70
C HIS A 381 -3.43 -16.96 -3.36
N GLU A 382 -2.14 -17.26 -3.42
CA GLU A 382 -1.32 -17.62 -2.25
C GLU A 382 -1.31 -16.56 -1.13
N PHE A 383 -1.40 -15.28 -1.51
CA PHE A 383 -1.46 -14.15 -0.58
C PHE A 383 -2.88 -13.62 -0.29
N GLN A 384 -3.95 -14.35 -0.62
CA GLN A 384 -5.35 -13.88 -0.50
C GLN A 384 -5.69 -13.34 0.91
N ASN A 385 -5.08 -13.92 1.95
CA ASN A 385 -5.35 -13.55 3.34
C ASN A 385 -4.56 -12.30 3.80
N VAL A 386 -3.57 -11.83 3.03
CA VAL A 386 -2.69 -10.72 3.41
C VAL A 386 -3.35 -9.38 3.09
N ASN A 387 -4.31 -8.99 3.92
CA ASN A 387 -5.06 -7.73 3.83
C ASN A 387 -4.80 -6.83 5.05
N ALA A 388 -5.33 -5.60 5.02
CA ALA A 388 -5.11 -4.62 6.09
C ALA A 388 -5.50 -5.14 7.49
N ALA A 389 -6.60 -5.88 7.62
CA ALA A 389 -7.05 -6.39 8.91
C ALA A 389 -6.09 -7.47 9.46
N GLU A 390 -5.63 -8.37 8.59
CA GLU A 390 -4.64 -9.39 8.95
C GLU A 390 -3.28 -8.75 9.31
N ILE A 391 -2.83 -7.74 8.56
CA ILE A 391 -1.60 -7.01 8.87
C ILE A 391 -1.69 -6.33 10.24
N VAL A 392 -2.80 -5.65 10.52
CA VAL A 392 -3.05 -5.05 11.83
C VAL A 392 -3.03 -6.12 12.93
N ALA A 393 -3.70 -7.26 12.72
CA ALA A 393 -3.69 -8.37 13.68
C ALA A 393 -2.28 -8.91 13.95
N ARG A 394 -1.46 -9.10 12.90
CA ARG A 394 -0.06 -9.52 13.03
C ARG A 394 0.78 -8.52 13.82
N ILE A 395 0.60 -7.21 13.58
CA ILE A 395 1.28 -6.14 14.31
C ILE A 395 0.92 -6.17 15.79
N MET A 396 -0.37 -6.26 16.11
CA MET A 396 -0.85 -6.31 17.50
C MET A 396 -0.31 -7.53 18.24
N LYS A 397 -0.32 -8.70 17.58
CA LYS A 397 0.26 -9.93 18.14
C LYS A 397 1.77 -9.81 18.38
N GLY A 398 2.50 -9.23 17.42
CA GLY A 398 3.95 -9.00 17.55
C GLY A 398 4.32 -8.08 18.71
N ARG A 399 3.50 -7.05 18.97
CA ARG A 399 3.68 -6.13 20.09
C ARG A 399 3.46 -6.82 21.44
N ALA A 400 2.38 -7.60 21.60
CA ALA A 400 2.13 -8.33 22.84
C ALA A 400 3.30 -9.25 23.22
N LEU A 401 3.90 -9.91 22.23
CA LEU A 401 5.10 -10.73 22.42
C LEU A 401 6.34 -9.89 22.79
N TYR A 402 6.49 -8.69 22.23
CA TYR A 402 7.56 -7.78 22.62
C TYR A 402 7.40 -7.32 24.07
N GLU A 403 6.21 -6.87 24.46
CA GLU A 403 5.91 -6.43 25.83
C GLU A 403 6.12 -7.57 26.85
N GLU A 404 5.69 -8.79 26.52
CA GLU A 404 5.93 -9.97 27.36
C GLU A 404 7.42 -10.29 27.51
N ARG A 405 8.22 -10.17 26.43
CA ARG A 405 9.68 -10.33 26.50
C ARG A 405 10.34 -9.27 27.37
N GLN A 406 9.91 -8.01 27.26
CA GLN A 406 10.43 -6.94 28.12
C GLN A 406 10.07 -7.17 29.59
N ARG A 407 8.83 -7.59 29.87
CA ARG A 407 8.41 -7.98 31.22
C ARG A 407 9.28 -9.12 31.79
N LYS A 408 9.47 -10.20 31.04
CA LYS A 408 10.32 -11.35 31.45
C LYS A 408 11.79 -10.97 31.62
N LYS A 409 12.34 -10.09 30.77
CA LYS A 409 13.71 -9.57 30.92
C LYS A 409 13.85 -8.68 32.15
N GLY A 410 12.86 -7.82 32.42
CA GLY A 410 12.81 -7.01 33.64
C GLY A 410 12.74 -7.87 34.91
N GLU A 411 11.91 -8.91 34.91
CA GLU A 411 11.82 -9.87 36.02
C GLU A 411 13.12 -10.64 36.25
N LYS A 412 13.78 -11.10 35.18
CA LYS A 412 15.10 -11.75 35.27
C LYS A 412 16.19 -10.81 35.79
N GLY A 413 16.26 -9.58 35.28
CA GLY A 413 17.25 -8.60 35.75
C GLY A 413 17.10 -8.30 37.24
N MET A 414 15.87 -8.15 37.72
CA MET A 414 15.58 -7.93 39.14
C MET A 414 15.95 -9.15 40.00
N THR A 415 15.72 -10.37 39.49
CA THR A 415 16.09 -11.61 40.19
C THR A 415 17.62 -11.79 40.25
N GLU A 416 18.32 -11.50 39.16
CA GLU A 416 19.79 -11.56 39.08
C GLU A 416 20.44 -10.52 40.00
N GLU A 417 19.87 -9.32 40.10
CA GLU A 417 20.35 -8.25 40.99
C GLU A 417 20.17 -8.61 42.47
N VAL A 418 19.01 -9.19 42.84
CA VAL A 418 18.77 -9.71 44.20
C VAL A 418 19.71 -10.85 44.55
N GLU A 419 19.96 -11.79 43.62
CA GLU A 419 20.89 -12.90 43.82
C GLU A 419 22.33 -12.39 44.01
N LYS A 420 22.73 -11.32 43.28
CA LYS A 420 24.04 -10.67 43.40
C LYS A 420 24.24 -10.01 44.76
N ILE A 421 23.23 -9.26 45.22
CA ILE A 421 23.24 -8.63 46.55
C ILE A 421 23.33 -9.69 47.66
N ARG A 422 22.61 -10.82 47.51
CA ARG A 422 22.69 -11.94 48.46
C ARG A 422 24.11 -12.54 48.53
N GLN A 423 24.73 -12.77 47.37
CA GLN A 423 26.10 -13.31 47.29
C GLN A 423 27.15 -12.36 47.86
N GLU A 424 26.98 -11.04 47.69
CA GLU A 424 27.87 -10.04 48.29
C GLU A 424 27.74 -10.01 49.82
N MET A 425 26.52 -10.05 50.36
CA MET A 425 26.31 -10.14 51.81
C MET A 425 26.90 -11.42 52.41
N GLU A 426 26.73 -12.57 51.76
CA GLU A 426 27.32 -13.84 52.21
C GLU A 426 28.87 -13.81 52.21
N ARG A 427 29.47 -13.14 51.22
CA ARG A 427 30.94 -12.94 51.16
C ARG A 427 31.42 -12.02 52.26
N GLU A 428 30.70 -10.93 52.52
CA GLU A 428 31.05 -9.98 53.57
C GLU A 428 30.91 -10.60 54.96
N GLN A 429 29.88 -11.42 55.18
CA GLN A 429 29.67 -12.15 56.42
C GLN A 429 30.78 -13.18 56.66
N LYS A 430 31.15 -13.98 55.64
CA LYS A 430 32.30 -14.91 55.73
C LYS A 430 33.60 -14.18 55.99
N ARG A 431 33.80 -13.00 55.40
CA ARG A 431 34.98 -12.18 55.65
C ARG A 431 35.04 -11.70 57.11
N LYS A 432 33.92 -11.21 57.65
CA LYS A 432 33.82 -10.80 59.07
C LYS A 432 34.02 -11.96 60.04
N GLU A 433 33.53 -13.16 59.69
CA GLU A 433 33.76 -14.38 60.48
C GLU A 433 35.24 -14.76 60.50
N VAL A 434 35.94 -14.69 59.35
CA VAL A 434 37.38 -14.94 59.27
C VAL A 434 38.18 -13.86 60.01
N GLU A 435 37.86 -12.58 59.85
CA GLU A 435 38.52 -11.47 60.58
C GLU A 435 38.35 -11.63 62.11
N SER A 436 37.16 -12.03 62.57
CA SER A 436 36.87 -12.35 63.98
C SER A 436 37.66 -13.56 64.49
N GLN A 437 37.85 -14.60 63.66
CA GLN A 437 38.52 -15.84 64.03
C GLN A 437 40.05 -15.71 64.09
N PHE A 438 40.62 -14.76 63.35
CA PHE A 438 42.07 -14.51 63.29
C PHE A 438 42.54 -13.23 64.01
N GLY A 439 41.62 -12.45 64.60
CA GLY A 439 41.96 -11.32 65.49
C GLY A 439 42.77 -10.20 64.82
N LEU A 440 42.43 -9.87 63.57
CA LEU A 440 42.97 -8.71 62.84
C LEU A 440 42.04 -7.51 62.92
#